data_AF-A0AAX4KF09-F1
#
_entry.id   AF-A0AAX4KF09-F1
#
_cell.length_a   1.000
_cell.length_b   1.000
_cell.length_c   1.000
_cell.angle_alpha   90.00
_cell.angle_beta   90.00
_cell.angle_gamma   90.00
#
_symmetry.space_group_name_H-M   'P 1'
#
loop_
_entity.id
_entity.type
_entity.pdbx_description
1 polymer ?
#
loop_
_entity_poly.entity_id
_entity_poly.type
_entity_poly.pdbx_seq_one_letter_code
_entity_poly.pdbx_strand_id
1 'polypeptide(L)' 'MTCGGCSGAVNRVLGKNIQAPNAYHISLPTQTVLIWGPSLPPFDEITAKIAKTGKAINSQELVEDATKLPSIEA' A
#
# COMPACT_ATOMS: atom_id res chain seq x y z
N MET A 1 5.03 10.20 0.85
CA MET A 1 3.77 10.99 0.69
C MET A 1 3.87 12.19 1.62
N THR A 2 3.60 13.43 1.18
CA THR A 2 3.92 14.64 2.00
C THR A 2 2.70 15.34 2.60
N CYS A 3 1.48 15.01 2.16
CA CYS A 3 0.25 15.59 2.69
C CYS A 3 -0.94 14.63 2.52
N GLY A 4 -2.08 14.93 3.14
CA GLY A 4 -3.30 14.12 3.02
C GLY A 4 -3.79 13.93 1.57
N GLY A 5 -3.57 14.92 0.70
CA GLY A 5 -3.86 14.78 -0.73
C GLY A 5 -3.00 13.70 -1.42
N CYS A 6 -1.75 13.54 -0.99
CA CYS A 6 -0.84 12.52 -1.52
C CYS A 6 -1.28 11.11 -1.11
N SER A 7 -1.58 10.89 0.17
CA SER A 7 -2.10 9.59 0.64
C SER A 7 -3.48 9.29 0.06
N GLY A 8 -4.32 10.31 -0.14
CA GLY A 8 -5.60 10.16 -0.83
C GLY A 8 -5.48 9.72 -2.30
N ALA A 9 -4.43 10.14 -3.01
CA ALA A 9 -4.18 9.66 -4.38
C ALA A 9 -3.84 8.15 -4.39
N VAL A 10 -3.01 7.69 -3.45
CA VAL A 10 -2.69 6.27 -3.27
C VAL A 10 -3.94 5.48 -2.87
N ASN A 11 -4.71 5.99 -1.90
CA ASN A 11 -5.97 5.38 -1.46
C ASN A 11 -6.95 5.16 -2.62
N ARG A 12 -7.14 6.17 -3.49
CA ARG A 12 -8.04 6.07 -4.65
C ARG A 12 -7.63 4.98 -5.64
N VAL A 13 -6.33 4.76 -5.82
CA VAL A 13 -5.85 3.68 -6.70
C VAL A 13 -6.04 2.34 -6.01
N LEU A 14 -5.63 2.19 -4.76
CA LEU A 14 -5.74 0.91 -4.05
C LEU A 14 -7.20 0.47 -3.85
N GLY A 15 -8.11 1.39 -3.51
CA GLY A 15 -9.53 1.07 -3.34
C GLY A 15 -10.23 0.54 -4.60
N LYS A 16 -9.66 0.76 -5.80
CA LYS A 16 -10.17 0.17 -7.06
C LYS A 16 -9.59 -1.20 -7.36
N ASN A 17 -8.44 -1.54 -6.76
CA ASN A 17 -7.60 -2.66 -7.15
C ASN A 17 -7.43 -3.71 -6.06
N ILE A 18 -7.72 -3.36 -4.81
CA ILE A 18 -7.66 -4.23 -3.65
C ILE A 18 -9.08 -4.33 -3.10
N GLN A 19 -9.68 -5.51 -3.26
CA GLN A 19 -11.04 -5.83 -2.83
C GLN A 19 -11.00 -6.94 -1.80
N ALA A 20 -12.02 -7.02 -0.96
CA ALA A 20 -12.18 -8.13 -0.02
C ALA A 20 -12.08 -9.48 -0.77
N PRO A 21 -11.37 -10.49 -0.22
CA PRO A 21 -10.85 -10.58 1.15
C PRO A 21 -9.48 -9.90 1.38
N ASN A 22 -8.91 -9.23 0.38
CA ASN A 22 -7.68 -8.46 0.56
C ASN A 22 -7.97 -7.10 1.18
N ALA A 23 -6.97 -6.54 1.85
CA ALA A 23 -7.06 -5.25 2.51
C ALA A 23 -5.73 -4.49 2.41
N TYR A 24 -5.79 -3.21 2.75
CA TYR A 24 -4.63 -2.35 2.79
C TYR A 24 -4.79 -1.27 3.86
N HIS A 25 -3.66 -0.71 4.30
CA HIS A 25 -3.58 0.40 5.23
C HIS A 25 -2.56 1.41 4.71
N ILE A 26 -2.83 2.70 4.90
CA ILE A 26 -1.96 3.80 4.46
C ILE A 26 -1.68 4.69 5.66
N SER A 27 -0.42 4.76 6.07
CA SER A 27 0.05 5.67 7.10
C SER A 27 0.78 6.86 6.47
N LEU A 28 0.21 8.05 6.63
CA LEU A 28 0.87 9.29 6.24
C LEU A 28 2.08 9.61 7.15
N PRO A 29 1.99 9.47 8.49
CA PRO A 29 3.13 9.73 9.39
C PRO A 29 4.37 8.91 9.06
N THR A 30 4.21 7.60 8.82
CA THR A 30 5.34 6.71 8.51
C THR A 30 5.63 6.62 7.00
N GLN A 31 4.78 7.27 6.18
CA GLN A 31 4.81 7.19 4.72
C GLN A 31 4.77 5.76 4.18
N THR A 32 4.08 4.85 4.88
CA THR A 32 4.03 3.42 4.57
C THR A 32 2.68 3.03 4.00
N VAL A 33 2.69 2.09 3.07
CA VAL A 33 1.48 1.42 2.55
C VAL A 33 1.65 -0.07 2.84
N LEU A 34 0.72 -0.65 3.58
CA LEU A 34 0.65 -2.08 3.86
C LEU A 34 -0.50 -2.67 3.05
N ILE A 35 -0.27 -3.81 2.41
CA ILE A 35 -1.25 -4.50 1.57
C ILE A 35 -1.14 -5.99 1.88
N TRP A 36 -2.26 -6.65 2.18
CA TRP A 36 -2.27 -8.05 2.59
C TRP A 36 -3.56 -8.74 2.16
N GLY A 37 -3.50 -10.07 2.03
CA GLY A 37 -4.66 -10.90 1.75
C GLY A 37 -4.29 -12.19 1.01
N PRO A 38 -5.25 -13.12 0.90
CA PRO A 38 -5.00 -14.44 0.34
C PRO A 38 -4.94 -14.47 -1.19
N SER A 39 -5.33 -13.38 -1.87
CA SER A 39 -5.42 -13.32 -3.34
C SER A 39 -5.02 -11.94 -3.86
N LEU A 40 -3.81 -11.51 -3.53
CA LEU A 40 -3.29 -10.22 -3.99
C LEU A 40 -2.97 -10.26 -5.49
N PRO A 41 -3.18 -9.13 -6.21
CA PRO A 41 -2.57 -8.96 -7.51
C PRO A 41 -1.04 -9.12 -7.41
N PRO A 42 -0.36 -9.47 -8.53
CA PRO A 42 1.10 -9.57 -8.56
C PRO A 42 1.78 -8.32 -7.97
N PHE A 43 2.88 -8.53 -7.25
CA PHE A 43 3.62 -7.47 -6.56
C PHE A 43 3.99 -6.30 -7.49
N ASP A 44 4.46 -6.61 -8.70
CA ASP A 44 4.83 -5.62 -9.70
C ASP A 44 3.62 -4.82 -10.22
N GLU A 45 2.44 -5.45 -10.31
CA GLU A 45 1.22 -4.78 -10.74
C GLU A 45 0.76 -3.76 -9.69
N ILE A 46 0.81 -4.14 -8.41
CA ILE A 46 0.50 -3.25 -7.28
C ILE A 46 1.48 -2.07 -7.27
N THR A 47 2.78 -2.37 -7.38
CA THR A 47 3.85 -1.37 -7.43
C THR A 47 3.64 -0.38 -8.58
N ALA A 48 3.38 -0.88 -9.79
CA ALA A 48 3.14 -0.05 -10.96
C ALA A 48 1.88 0.83 -10.79
N LYS A 49 0.83 0.32 -10.16
CA LYS A 49 -0.39 1.08 -9.84
C LYS A 49 -0.10 2.22 -8.86
N ILE A 50 0.69 1.99 -7.81
CA ILE A 50 1.09 3.04 -6.86
C ILE A 50 1.98 4.08 -7.54
N ALA A 51 2.96 3.66 -8.35
CA ALA A 51 3.87 4.55 -9.07
C ALA A 51 3.14 5.54 -9.99
N LYS A 52 2.02 5.13 -10.62
CA LYS A 52 1.15 6.01 -11.44
C LYS A 52 0.55 7.19 -10.68
N THR A 53 0.60 7.21 -9.35
CA THR A 53 0.19 8.38 -8.54
C THR A 53 1.24 9.50 -8.52
N GLY A 54 2.38 9.32 -9.20
CA GLY A 54 3.48 10.28 -9.24
C GLY A 54 4.14 10.44 -7.87
N LYS A 55 4.26 9.34 -7.11
CA LYS A 55 4.92 9.30 -5.81
C LYS A 55 6.13 8.37 -5.92
N ALA A 56 7.28 8.86 -5.47
CA ALA A 56 8.48 8.03 -5.37
C ALA A 56 8.25 6.92 -4.34
N ILE A 57 8.61 5.69 -4.71
CA ILE A 57 8.65 4.53 -3.83
C ILE A 57 10.10 4.36 -3.41
N ASN A 58 10.39 4.63 -2.14
CA ASN A 58 11.76 4.60 -1.62
C ASN A 58 12.24 3.18 -1.31
N SER A 59 11.32 2.30 -0.92
CA SER A 59 11.55 0.89 -0.66
C SER A 59 10.23 0.12 -0.81
N GLN A 60 10.35 -1.16 -1.15
CA GLN A 60 9.23 -2.09 -1.26
C GLN A 60 9.75 -3.51 -1.05
N GLU A 61 8.94 -4.35 -0.42
CA GLU A 61 9.29 -5.73 -0.11
C GLU A 61 8.02 -6.59 -0.08
N LEU A 62 8.13 -7.84 -0.52
CA LEU A 62 7.11 -8.85 -0.31
C LEU A 62 7.39 -9.57 1.01
N VAL A 63 6.47 -9.49 1.96
CA VAL A 63 6.60 -10.10 3.28
C VAL A 63 5.65 -11.29 3.38
N GLU A 64 6.19 -12.50 3.48
CA GLU A 64 5.41 -13.74 3.65
C GLU A 64 5.00 -13.98 5.11
N ASP A 65 5.78 -13.45 6.06
CA ASP A 65 5.57 -13.61 7.49
C ASP A 65 5.01 -12.33 8.11
N ALA A 66 3.70 -12.35 8.43
CA ALA A 66 3.01 -11.20 9.01
C ALA A 66 3.58 -10.72 10.35
N THR A 67 4.35 -11.54 11.07
CA THR A 67 4.99 -11.13 12.33
C THR A 67 6.08 -10.08 12.15
N LYS A 68 6.58 -9.92 10.93
CA LYS A 68 7.60 -8.92 10.57
C LYS A 68 7.01 -7.57 10.17
N LEU A 69 5.68 -7.48 10.05
CA LEU A 69 5.03 -6.24 9.67
C LEU A 69 5.11 -5.21 10.81
N PRO A 70 5.32 -3.92 10.49
CA PRO A 70 5.22 -2.87 11.50
C PRO A 70 3.81 -2.84 12.09
N SER A 71 3.72 -2.47 13.37
CA SER A 71 2.41 -2.32 14.03
C SER A 71 1.57 -1.29 13.27
N ILE A 72 0.33 -1.67 12.93
CA ILE A 72 -0.65 -0.74 12.36
C ILE A 72 -1.12 0.15 13.50
N GLU A 73 -0.44 1.28 13.72
CA GLU A 73 -0.94 2.32 14.59
C GLU A 73 -2.20 2.91 13.94
N ALA A 74 -3.30 2.94 14.71
CA ALA A 74 -4.62 3.36 14.27
C ALA A 74 -4.73 4.90 14.14
#